data_AF-K9VC29-F1
#
_entry.id   AF-K9VC29-F1
#
_cell.length_a   1.000
_cell.length_b   1.000
_cell.length_c   1.000
_cell.angle_alpha   90.00
_cell.angle_beta   90.00
_cell.angle_gamma   90.00
#
_symmetry.space_group_name_H-M   'P 1'
#
loop_
_entity.id
_entity.type
_entity.pdbx_description
1 polymer ?
#
loop_
_entity_poly.entity_id
_entity_poly.type
_entity_poly.pdbx_seq_one_letter_code
_entity_poly.pdbx_strand_id
1 'polypeptide(L)' 'MDSVAILKPISNTRLALVEPEYASISSLPVGLVGTIIEVYETGKECQYLVEFADSQGSEYAMAMLKADEILVLQYELEVA' A
#
# COMPACT_ATOMS: atom_id res chain seq x y z
N MET A 1 -8.59 9.83 1.55
CA MET A 1 -7.94 8.61 1.05
C MET A 1 -7.41 7.90 2.28
N ASP A 2 -7.65 6.60 2.39
CA ASP A 2 -7.38 5.87 3.63
C ASP A 2 -5.93 5.37 3.62
N SER A 3 -5.22 5.64 4.71
CA SER A 3 -3.90 5.05 4.93
C SER A 3 -4.04 3.63 5.46
N VAL A 4 -3.20 2.74 4.96
CA VAL A 4 -3.19 1.32 5.34
C VAL A 4 -1.78 0.87 5.67
N ALA A 5 -1.64 -0.05 6.62
CA ALA A 5 -0.42 -0.80 6.82
C ALA A 5 -0.53 -2.18 6.17
N ILE A 6 0.54 -2.67 5.53
CA ILE A 6 0.56 -4.04 5.00
C ILE A 6 0.76 -5.07 6.12
N LEU A 7 -0.04 -6.13 6.11
CA LEU A 7 -0.04 -7.20 7.11
C LEU A 7 0.87 -8.38 6.75
N LYS A 8 1.26 -8.48 5.48
CA LYS A 8 2.11 -9.55 4.93
C LYS A 8 3.17 -8.93 4.01
N PRO A 9 4.37 -9.52 3.90
CA PRO A 9 5.36 -9.04 2.95
C PRO A 9 4.81 -9.09 1.52
N ILE A 10 4.96 -8.00 0.77
CA ILE A 10 4.52 -7.93 -0.62
C ILE A 10 5.72 -8.14 -1.53
N SER A 11 5.75 -9.28 -2.23
CA SER A 11 6.80 -9.60 -3.21
C SER A 11 6.94 -8.50 -4.25
N ASN A 12 8.18 -8.20 -4.64
CA ASN A 12 8.46 -7.22 -5.70
C ASN A 12 7.78 -7.55 -7.04
N THR A 13 7.53 -8.84 -7.30
CA THR A 13 6.81 -9.32 -8.50
C THR A 13 5.35 -8.88 -8.57
N ARG A 14 4.78 -8.40 -7.46
CA ARG A 14 3.42 -7.85 -7.38
C ARG A 14 3.39 -6.33 -7.47
N LEU A 15 4.55 -5.69 -7.49
CA LEU A 15 4.64 -4.24 -7.54
C LEU A 15 4.54 -3.75 -8.98
N ALA A 16 3.83 -2.65 -9.16
CA ALA A 16 3.78 -1.85 -10.37
C ALA A 16 4.47 -0.51 -10.12
N LEU A 17 4.89 0.18 -11.18
CA LEU A 17 5.47 1.53 -11.12
C LEU A 17 6.63 1.65 -10.12
N VAL A 18 7.49 0.62 -10.05
CA VAL A 18 8.63 0.63 -9.12
C VAL A 18 9.72 1.53 -9.65
N GLU A 19 10.08 2.55 -8.87
CA GLU A 19 11.20 3.44 -9.18
C GLU A 19 12.54 2.66 -9.12
N PRO A 20 13.53 2.98 -9.97
CA PRO A 20 14.76 2.19 -10.12
C PRO A 20 15.53 1.92 -8.82
N GLU A 21 15.55 2.88 -7.89
CA GLU A 21 16.21 2.75 -6.60
C GLU A 21 15.53 1.76 -5.65
N TYR A 22 14.26 1.40 -5.91
CA TYR A 22 13.51 0.39 -5.15
C TYR A 22 13.45 -0.97 -5.88
N ALA A 23 13.93 -1.06 -7.12
CA ALA A 23 13.88 -2.28 -7.94
C ALA A 23 14.69 -3.46 -7.35
N SER A 24 15.71 -3.18 -6.52
CA SER A 24 16.51 -4.22 -5.86
C SER A 24 15.85 -4.84 -4.63
N ILE A 25 14.75 -4.26 -4.13
CA ILE A 25 14.05 -4.77 -2.96
C ILE A 25 13.33 -6.06 -3.35
N SER A 26 13.47 -7.11 -2.53
CA SER A 26 12.79 -8.39 -2.77
C SER A 26 11.32 -8.36 -2.39
N SER A 27 10.97 -7.57 -1.37
CA SER A 27 9.60 -7.43 -0.87
C SER A 27 9.42 -6.16 -0.03
N LEU A 28 8.22 -5.57 -0.07
CA LEU A 28 7.82 -4.56 0.89
C LEU A 28 7.60 -5.20 2.27
N PRO A 29 8.12 -4.62 3.37
CA PRO A 29 8.06 -5.20 4.70
C PRO A 29 6.71 -4.97 5.40
N VAL A 30 6.31 -5.92 6.26
CA VAL A 30 5.13 -5.78 7.11
C VAL A 30 5.17 -4.46 7.90
N GLY A 31 4.03 -3.78 7.99
CA GLY A 31 3.88 -2.51 8.67
C GLY A 31 4.20 -1.29 7.80
N LEU A 32 4.72 -1.48 6.58
CA LEU A 32 4.87 -0.38 5.64
C LEU A 32 3.51 0.25 5.36
N VAL A 33 3.46 1.58 5.44
CA VAL A 33 2.25 2.36 5.23
C VAL A 33 2.14 2.76 3.78
N GLY A 34 0.96 2.58 3.21
CA GLY A 34 0.58 3.09 1.89
C GLY A 34 -0.78 3.76 1.94
N THR A 35 -1.22 4.29 0.80
CA THR A 35 -2.50 4.99 0.64
C THR A 35 -3.35 4.22 -0.37
N ILE A 36 -4.60 3.90 -0.03
CA ILE A 36 -5.55 3.38 -1.01
C ILE A 36 -5.90 4.49 -1.99
N ILE A 37 -5.58 4.28 -3.27
CA ILE A 37 -5.90 5.21 -4.35
C ILE A 37 -7.11 4.77 -5.17
N GLU A 38 -7.38 3.47 -5.25
CA GLU A 38 -8.55 2.93 -5.94
C GLU A 38 -9.02 1.61 -5.30
N VAL A 39 -10.33 1.37 -5.35
CA VAL A 39 -10.98 0.14 -4.88
C VAL A 39 -11.72 -0.50 -6.04
N TYR A 40 -11.39 -1.76 -6.33
CA TYR A 40 -12.04 -2.56 -7.36
C TYR A 40 -12.93 -3.61 -6.71
N GLU A 41 -14.24 -3.51 -6.97
CA GLU A 41 -15.21 -4.51 -6.54
C GLU A 41 -15.31 -5.62 -7.59
N THR A 42 -14.83 -6.83 -7.23
CA THR A 42 -14.88 -8.00 -8.11
C THR A 42 -15.80 -9.05 -7.51
N GLY A 43 -17.11 -8.86 -7.70
CA GLY A 43 -18.14 -9.76 -7.17
C GLY A 43 -18.25 -9.68 -5.64
N LYS A 44 -17.68 -10.66 -4.93
CA LYS A 44 -17.68 -10.71 -3.45
C LYS A 44 -16.36 -10.29 -2.82
N GLU A 45 -15.34 -10.01 -3.62
CA GLU A 45 -14.02 -9.63 -3.14
C GLU A 45 -13.71 -8.19 -3.56
N CYS A 46 -13.12 -7.43 -2.64
CA CYS A 46 -12.54 -6.12 -2.94
C CYS A 46 -11.03 -6.26 -3.12
N GLN A 47 -10.50 -5.58 -4.13
CA GLN A 47 -9.07 -5.37 -4.30
C GLN A 47 -8.76 -3.88 -4.19
N TYR A 48 -7.60 -3.57 -3.63
CA TYR A 48 -7.18 -2.22 -3.28
C TYR A 48 -5.89 -1.92 -4.02
N LEU A 49 -5.91 -0.89 -4.86
CA LEU A 49 -4.67 -0.33 -5.39
C LEU A 49 -4.09 0.58 -4.33
N VAL A 50 -2.93 0.20 -3.82
CA VAL A 50 -2.22 0.91 -2.76
C VAL A 50 -0.95 1.53 -3.34
N GLU A 51 -0.81 2.83 -3.15
CA GLU A 51 0.39 3.61 -3.46
C GLU A 51 1.32 3.66 -2.25
N PHE A 52 2.61 3.48 -2.50
CA PHE A 52 3.66 3.67 -1.52
C PHE A 52 4.51 4.87 -1.95
N ALA A 53 4.55 5.87 -1.07
CA ALA A 53 5.30 7.10 -1.28
C ALA A 53 6.34 7.29 -0.19
N ASP A 54 7.40 8.02 -0.52
CA ASP A 54 8.43 8.38 0.43
C ASP A 54 7.95 9.49 1.39
N SER A 55 8.84 9.92 2.29
CA SER A 55 8.52 10.99 3.26
C SER A 55 8.21 12.36 2.65
N GLN A 56 8.52 12.56 1.36
CA GLN A 56 8.23 13.78 0.61
C GLN A 56 6.93 13.67 -0.19
N GLY A 57 6.27 12.51 -0.15
CA GLY A 57 5.06 12.22 -0.93
C GLY A 57 5.35 11.83 -2.38
N SER A 58 6.59 11.48 -2.72
CA SER A 58 6.92 10.93 -4.03
C SER A 58 6.61 9.45 -4.07
N GLU A 59 5.71 9.05 -4.98
CA GLU A 59 5.42 7.65 -5.27
C GLU A 59 6.71 6.92 -5.68
N TYR A 60 6.88 5.70 -5.16
CA TYR A 60 7.94 4.81 -5.63
C TYR A 60 7.49 3.39 -5.97
N ALA A 61 6.26 3.00 -5.61
CA ALA A 61 5.67 1.72 -5.97
C ALA A 61 4.16 1.72 -5.77
N MET A 62 3.48 0.85 -6.51
CA MET A 62 2.07 0.49 -6.28
C MET A 62 1.90 -1.03 -6.15
N ALA A 63 0.87 -1.47 -5.46
CA ALA A 63 0.49 -2.88 -5.41
C ALA A 63 -1.03 -3.06 -5.36
N MET A 64 -1.51 -4.11 -6.04
CA MET A 64 -2.87 -4.61 -5.86
C MET A 64 -2.91 -5.57 -4.66
N LEU A 65 -3.63 -5.16 -3.61
CA LEU A 65 -3.74 -5.87 -2.34
C LEU A 65 -5.17 -6.33 -2.07
N LYS A 66 -5.30 -7.42 -1.31
CA LYS A 66 -6.58 -7.92 -0.81
C LYS A 66 -6.87 -7.37 0.58
N ALA A 67 -8.14 -7.43 0.99
CA ALA A 67 -8.59 -6.99 2.31
C ALA A 67 -7.81 -7.65 3.47
N ASP A 68 -7.41 -8.91 3.32
CA ASP A 68 -6.67 -9.67 4.34
C ASP A 68 -5.15 -9.39 4.33
N GLU A 69 -4.70 -8.48 3.48
CA GLU A 69 -3.30 -8.05 3.36
C GLU A 69 -3.07 -6.64 3.89
N ILE A 70 -4.13 -5.92 4.26
CA ILE A 70 -4.09 -4.53 4.70
C ILE A 70 -4.81 -4.33 6.04
N LEU A 71 -4.33 -3.36 6.80
CA LEU A 71 -4.99 -2.83 7.99
C LEU A 71 -5.23 -1.34 7.79
N VAL A 72 -6.49 -0.91 7.79
CA VAL A 72 -6.85 0.51 7.73
C VAL A 72 -6.39 1.20 9.01
N LEU A 73 -5.61 2.28 8.84
CA LEU A 73 -5.12 3.11 9.92
C LEU A 73 -6.10 4.27 10.09
N GLN A 74 -6.77 4.29 11.23
CA GLN A 74 -7.61 5.42 11.62
C GLN A 74 -6.75 6.38 12.44
N TYR A 75 -6.57 7.58 11.93
CA TYR A 75 -5.97 8.67 12.69
C TYR A 75 -7.06 9.67 13.03
N GLU A 76 -7.39 9.77 14.32
CA GLU A 76 -8.14 10.92 14.82
C GLU A 76 -7.12 11.99 15.19
N LEU A 77 -7.22 13.16 14.55
CA LEU A 77 -6.50 14.34 15.01
C LEU A 77 -7.10 14.73 16.37
N GLU A 78 -6.44 14.33 17.45
CA GLU A 78 -6.70 14.95 18.74
C GLU A 78 -6.31 16.43 18.64
N VAL A 79 -7.32 17.30 18.61
CA VAL A 79 -7.13 18.75 18.72
C VAL A 79 -6.72 19.03 20.16
N ALA A 80 -5.47 19.43 20.36
CA ALA A 80 -4.95 19.91 21.64
C ALA A 80 -5.45 21.32 21.97
#